data_AF-A0A3B8WKN7-F1
#
_entry.id   AF-A0A3B8WKN7-F1
#
_cell.length_a   1.000
_cell.length_b   1.000
_cell.length_c   1.000
_cell.angle_alpha   90.00
_cell.angle_beta   90.00
_cell.angle_gamma   90.00
#
_symmetry.space_group_name_H-M   'P 1'
#
loop_
_entity.id
_entity.type
_entity.pdbx_description
1 polymer ?
#
loop_
_entity_poly.entity_id
_entity_poly.type
_entity_poly.pdbx_seq_one_letter_code
_entity_poly.pdbx_strand_id
1 'polypeptide(L)' 'PAMNAGISVSRVGGAAQTKIMKKLGGNIRLALAQYRELAAFAQFASDLDEATRKQLEHGQRVTELM' A
#
# COMPACT_ATOMS: atom_id res chain seq x y z
N PRO A 1 -10.57 -7.58 4.31
CA PRO A 1 -10.93 -8.67 3.37
C PRO A 1 -9.80 -9.00 2.38
N ALA A 2 -9.77 -10.21 1.80
CA ALA A 2 -8.68 -10.66 0.91
C ALA A 2 -8.73 -10.00 -0.47
N MET A 3 -8.39 -8.70 -0.54
CA MET A 3 -8.35 -7.89 -1.75
C MET A 3 -6.90 -7.73 -2.24
N ASN A 4 -6.67 -7.83 -3.55
CA ASN A 4 -5.37 -7.55 -4.15
C ASN A 4 -5.33 -6.12 -4.71
N ALA A 5 -4.77 -5.18 -3.95
CA ALA A 5 -4.71 -3.76 -4.32
C ALA A 5 -3.86 -3.45 -5.58
N GLY A 6 -2.96 -4.37 -5.97
CA GLY A 6 -2.14 -4.23 -7.18
C GLY A 6 -2.93 -4.52 -8.46
N ILE A 7 -3.81 -5.53 -8.43
CA ILE A 7 -4.63 -5.96 -9.57
C ILE A 7 -6.00 -5.28 -9.57
N SER A 8 -6.54 -4.99 -8.38
CA SER A 8 -7.84 -4.36 -8.22
C SER A 8 -7.80 -2.91 -8.72
N VAL A 9 -8.60 -2.64 -9.75
CA VAL A 9 -8.73 -1.31 -10.35
C VAL A 9 -10.19 -0.90 -10.46
N SER A 10 -10.46 0.38 -10.21
CA SER A 10 -11.74 1.01 -10.53
C SER A 10 -11.58 1.87 -11.78
N ARG A 11 -12.36 1.58 -12.82
CA ARG A 11 -12.43 2.39 -14.04
C ARG A 11 -13.00 3.78 -13.79
N VAL A 12 -13.85 3.93 -12.76
CA VAL A 12 -14.43 5.22 -12.36
C VAL A 12 -13.47 6.01 -11.46
N GLY A 13 -12.62 5.32 -10.70
CA GLY A 13 -11.59 5.93 -9.86
C GLY A 13 -12.17 6.86 -8.78
N GLY A 14 -11.44 7.94 -8.48
CA GLY A 14 -11.80 8.89 -7.42
C GLY A 14 -13.03 9.77 -7.73
N ALA A 15 -13.65 9.65 -8.90
CA ALA A 15 -14.89 10.37 -9.22
C ALA A 15 -16.10 9.84 -8.42
N ALA A 16 -16.07 8.56 -8.02
CA ALA A 16 -17.09 7.93 -7.19
C ALA A 16 -16.87 8.17 -5.68
N GLN A 17 -15.83 8.91 -5.29
CA GLN A 17 -15.46 9.11 -3.88
C GLN A 17 -15.85 10.50 -3.38
N THR A 18 -16.22 10.60 -2.12
CA THR A 18 -16.42 11.89 -1.44
C THR A 18 -15.08 12.63 -1.29
N LYS A 19 -15.11 13.97 -1.17
CA LYS A 19 -13.91 14.81 -1.06
C LYS A 19 -12.94 14.36 0.03
N ILE A 20 -13.47 14.00 1.21
CA ILE A 20 -12.67 13.56 2.35
C ILE A 20 -11.99 12.23 2.05
N MET A 21 -12.71 11.26 1.50
CA MET A 21 -12.15 9.96 1.14
C MET A 21 -11.09 10.07 0.05
N LYS A 22 -11.28 10.94 -0.95
CA LYS A 22 -10.27 11.18 -1.98
C LYS A 22 -8.98 11.78 -1.40
N LYS A 23 -9.09 12.71 -0.44
CA LYS A 23 -7.94 13.36 0.21
C LYS A 23 -7.14 12.40 1.10
N LEU A 24 -7.82 11.57 1.88
CA LEU A 24 -7.17 10.65 2.83
C LEU A 24 -6.77 9.32 2.19
N GLY A 25 -7.60 8.79 1.29
CA GLY A 25 -7.46 7.46 0.71
C GLY A 25 -6.59 7.38 -0.55
N GLY A 26 -6.25 8.51 -1.18
CA GLY A 26 -5.51 8.53 -2.45
C GLY A 26 -4.16 7.82 -2.40
N ASN A 27 -3.46 7.92 -1.26
CA ASN A 27 -2.11 7.36 -1.11
C ASN A 27 -2.11 5.90 -0.61
N ILE A 28 -3.22 5.41 -0.06
CA ILE A 28 -3.31 4.07 0.55
C ILE A 28 -2.99 2.99 -0.48
N ARG A 29 -3.55 3.12 -1.70
CA ARG A 29 -3.31 2.14 -2.77
C ARG A 29 -1.84 2.08 -3.18
N LEU A 30 -1.19 3.24 -3.29
CA LEU A 30 0.23 3.31 -3.65
C LEU A 30 1.11 2.67 -2.57
N ALA A 31 0.83 2.98 -1.30
CA ALA A 31 1.54 2.40 -0.17
C ALA A 31 1.40 0.86 -0.12
N LEU A 32 0.20 0.32 -0.35
CA LEU A 32 -0.03 -1.13 -0.39
C LEU A 32 0.66 -1.82 -1.57
N ALA A 33 0.71 -1.16 -2.74
CA ALA A 33 1.42 -1.70 -3.91
C ALA A 33 2.93 -1.77 -3.65
N GLN A 34 3.52 -0.66 -3.19
CA GLN A 34 4.94 -0.58 -2.85
C GLN A 34 5.32 -1.56 -1.73
N TYR A 35 4.47 -1.68 -0.71
CA TYR A 35 4.68 -2.65 0.37
C TYR A 35 4.78 -4.08 -0.14
N ARG A 36 3.90 -4.50 -1.06
CA ARG A 36 3.93 -5.87 -1.60
C ARG A 36 5.20 -6.15 -2.39
N GLU A 37 5.67 -5.19 -3.18
CA GLU A 37 6.93 -5.34 -3.90
C GLU A 37 8.10 -5.42 -2.92
N LEU A 38 8.21 -4.46 -2.00
CA LEU A 38 9.29 -4.42 -1.01
C LEU A 38 9.29 -5.64 -0.09
N ALA A 39 8.12 -6.12 0.35
CA ALA A 39 8.01 -7.29 1.21
C ALA A 39 8.51 -8.56 0.53
N ALA A 40 8.30 -8.70 -0.79
CA ALA A 40 8.83 -9.82 -1.56
C ALA A 40 10.37 -9.75 -1.67
N PHE A 41 10.94 -8.56 -1.90
CA PHE A 41 12.40 -8.38 -1.94
C PHE A 41 13.06 -8.56 -0.57
N ALA A 42 12.43 -8.05 0.48
CA ALA A 42 12.92 -8.09 1.86
C ALA A 42 13.03 -9.52 2.41
N GLN A 43 12.28 -10.49 1.87
CA GLN A 43 12.43 -11.91 2.23
C GLN A 43 13.80 -12.49 1.87
N PHE A 44 14.51 -11.88 0.92
CA PHE A 44 15.80 -12.35 0.43
C PHE A 44 16.97 -11.45 0.85
N ALA A 45 16.71 -10.30 1.47
CA ALA A 45 17.72 -9.34 1.88
C ALA A 45 17.98 -9.46 3.40
N SER A 46 19.24 -9.67 3.78
CA SER A 46 19.65 -9.76 5.19
C SER A 46 19.81 -8.39 5.85
N ASP A 47 20.19 -7.36 5.08
CA ASP A 47 20.30 -5.98 5.56
C ASP A 47 19.43 -5.05 4.72
N LEU A 48 18.46 -4.44 5.39
CA LEU A 48 17.58 -3.43 4.83
C LEU A 48 17.98 -2.07 5.40
N ASP A 49 18.14 -1.10 4.51
CA ASP A 49 18.38 0.29 4.88
C ASP A 49 17.16 0.87 5.62
N GLU A 50 17.40 1.94 6.38
CA GLU A 50 16.39 2.53 7.26
C GLU A 50 15.15 3.03 6.49
N ALA A 51 15.32 3.51 5.26
CA ALA A 51 14.21 3.99 4.45
C ALA A 51 13.29 2.82 4.05
N THR A 52 13.86 1.71 3.57
CA THR A 52 13.10 0.51 3.23
C THR A 52 12.37 -0.07 4.44
N ARG A 53 13.03 -0.09 5.61
CA ARG A 53 12.41 -0.56 6.86
C ARG A 53 11.18 0.27 7.24
N LYS A 54 11.29 1.60 7.22
CA LYS A 54 10.16 2.50 7.50
C LYS A 54 9.00 2.30 6.53
N GLN A 55 9.30 2.05 5.25
CA GLN A 55 8.28 1.84 4.24
C GLN A 55 7.56 0.49 4.40
N LEU A 56 8.28 -0.55 4.80
CA LEU A 56 7.72 -1.85 5.16
C LEU A 56 6.81 -1.75 6.39
N GLU A 57 7.26 -1.09 7.47
CA GLU A 57 6.46 -0.91 8.68
C GLU A 57 5.17 -0.12 8.40
N HIS A 58 5.27 0.95 7.58
CA HIS A 58 4.09 1.70 7.18
C HIS A 58 3.11 0.82 6.39
N GLY A 59 3.61 0.09 5.39
CA GLY A 59 2.81 -0.81 4.57
C GLY A 59 2.13 -1.94 5.36
N GLN A 60 2.83 -2.48 6.36
CA GLN A 60 2.28 -3.48 7.26
C GLN A 60 1.09 -2.93 8.06
N ARG A 61 1.23 -1.75 8.69
CA ARG A 61 0.14 -1.11 9.44
C ARG A 61 -1.07 -0.81 8.55
N VAL A 62 -0.84 -0.35 7.32
CA VAL A 62 -1.91 -0.09 6.36
C VAL A 62 -2.61 -1.39 5.94
N THR A 63 -1.87 -2.51 5.85
CA THR A 63 -2.42 -3.84 5.54
C THR A 63 -3.28 -4.37 6.68
N GLU A 64 -2.85 -4.22 7.94
CA GLU A 64 -3.63 -4.65 9.11
C GLU A 64 -4.95 -3.88 9.27
N LEU A 65 -5.00 -2.65 8.77
CA LEU A 65 -6.19 -1.80 8.83
C LEU A 65 -7.27 -2.15 7.79
N MET A 66 -6.97 -3.05 6.83
CA MET A 66 -7.80 -3.38 5.65
C MET A 66 -8.48 -4.76 5.73
#